data_AF-A0A7R7VNQ1-F1
#
_entry.id   AF-A0A7R7VNQ1-F1
#
_cell.length_a   1.000
_cell.length_b   1.000
_cell.length_c   1.000
_cell.angle_alpha   90.00
_cell.angle_beta   90.00
_cell.angle_gamma   90.00
#
_symmetry.space_group_name_H-M   'P 1'
#
loop_
_entity.id
_entity.type
_entity.pdbx_description
1 polymer ?
#
loop_
_entity_poly.entity_id
_entity_poly.type
_entity_poly.pdbx_seq_one_letter_code
_entity_poly.pdbx_strand_id
1 'polypeptide(L)'
;MDPASFGLAVFSALDLCIKYGTELIKICREYRRFEEEIDEIVLVVEGLWVKTEVQLDSLRVLWNTLHKTLQSHYFDALQRLERKTLAAVQTIQHVKELAAPDASSLRKVKAIYIKRHLKEAVADLEDWQRRFDPSWYLITRIASPVIDKQLRDGLPGNNSSTIRLKRIREAIKEVSSIGSSHAGSVFMNTSHIVGSAHEIPGTNTTIASYGNVARTVLLDRTDYGPLTEAMTAKTYVRDVARLLLNVEPMTFGLLKCEGVIELPDENNKSQFQFILEVPKGLSSPRTLRSILAEAPRCSLSHRIQLAKQLARSVMFVHTSGFVHKNIRPETILVFADGSNRLGPSFLSGFERIRPSGAATEKSGDLVWQKNFYRHPTRQGLWPEDYYNMQHDIYSLGVCLLELALWWSFVQYDGDTAIPCSELDITAAISDKDPRRGAFAIKKKLVAMAEHRLPSSMGDRYTDLTVACLTCLDNGESNTFGYDVKDEDGIVVGVRYIEKVVPVCYLRGFRLMNSQVLLQIEEICI
;
A
#
# COMPACT_ATOMS: atom_id res chain seq x y z
N MET A 1 26.37 12.13 -16.41
CA MET A 1 26.90 12.86 -15.25
C MET A 1 27.67 11.85 -14.42
N ASP A 2 28.92 12.13 -14.02
CA ASP A 2 29.71 11.24 -13.16
C ASP A 2 29.00 11.06 -11.79
N PRO A 3 29.01 9.87 -11.13
CA PRO A 3 28.23 9.63 -9.92
C PRO A 3 28.55 10.60 -8.77
N ALA A 4 29.81 11.04 -8.66
CA ALA A 4 30.22 12.03 -7.67
C ALA A 4 29.62 13.42 -7.96
N SER A 5 29.61 13.83 -9.23
CA SER A 5 29.00 15.08 -9.68
C SER A 5 27.48 15.10 -9.49
N PHE A 6 26.82 13.96 -9.70
CA PHE A 6 25.38 13.82 -9.48
C PHE A 6 25.01 13.87 -7.99
N GLY A 7 25.78 13.19 -7.12
CA GLY A 7 25.57 13.27 -5.68
C GLY A 7 25.72 14.69 -5.12
N LEU A 8 26.73 15.43 -5.56
CA LEU A 8 26.92 16.84 -5.17
C LEU A 8 25.76 17.74 -5.61
N ALA A 9 25.25 17.53 -6.83
CA ALA A 9 24.09 18.29 -7.33
C ALA A 9 22.85 18.08 -6.47
N VAL A 10 22.63 16.86 -5.96
CA VAL A 10 21.48 16.53 -5.12
C VAL A 10 21.57 17.18 -3.74
N PHE A 11 22.72 17.07 -3.07
CA PHE A 11 22.90 17.72 -1.76
C PHE A 11 22.81 19.24 -1.88
N SER A 12 23.29 19.82 -2.98
CA SER A 12 23.08 21.23 -3.30
C SER A 12 21.59 21.57 -3.47
N ALA A 13 20.81 20.76 -4.20
CA ALA A 13 19.38 20.97 -4.37
C ALA A 13 18.61 20.87 -3.04
N LEU A 14 18.98 19.91 -2.18
CA LEU A 14 18.44 19.76 -0.82
C LEU A 14 18.70 21.01 0.03
N ASP A 15 19.94 21.48 0.07
CA ASP A 15 20.32 22.66 0.85
C ASP A 15 19.61 23.92 0.33
N LEU A 16 19.42 24.05 -0.99
CA LEU A 16 18.63 25.13 -1.60
C LEU A 16 17.14 25.05 -1.24
N CYS A 17 16.54 23.87 -1.27
CA CYS A 17 15.15 23.67 -0.84
C CYS A 17 14.96 24.13 0.61
N ILE A 18 15.84 23.68 1.52
CA ILE A 18 15.80 24.06 2.94
C ILE A 18 15.93 25.57 3.07
N LYS A 19 16.95 26.16 2.44
CA LYS A 19 17.19 27.61 2.46
C LYS A 19 15.96 28.42 2.01
N TYR A 20 15.38 28.09 0.87
CA TYR A 20 14.26 28.85 0.32
C TYR A 20 12.98 28.66 1.12
N GLY A 21 12.70 27.46 1.64
CA GLY A 21 11.55 27.27 2.50
C GLY A 21 11.69 27.93 3.87
N THR A 22 12.88 27.93 4.48
CA THR A 22 13.12 28.70 5.71
C THR A 22 12.93 30.21 5.47
N GLU A 23 13.39 30.73 4.34
CA GLU A 23 13.18 32.13 3.97
C GLU A 23 11.69 32.43 3.71
N LEU A 24 10.96 31.52 3.06
CA LEU A 24 9.51 31.62 2.87
C LEU A 24 8.79 31.73 4.23
N ILE A 25 9.12 30.88 5.19
CA ILE A 25 8.54 30.93 6.54
C ILE A 25 8.87 32.23 7.25
N LYS A 26 10.11 32.71 7.14
CA LYS A 26 10.52 33.99 7.71
C LYS A 26 9.68 35.13 7.15
N ILE A 27 9.49 35.19 5.83
CA ILE A 27 8.65 36.19 5.17
C ILE A 27 7.19 36.07 5.62
N CYS A 28 6.65 34.85 5.70
CA CYS A 28 5.28 34.61 6.16
C CYS A 28 5.05 35.14 7.58
N ARG A 29 6.01 34.95 8.49
CA ARG A 29 5.95 35.46 9.87
C ARG A 29 5.94 36.98 9.96
N GLU A 30 6.52 37.69 8.99
CA GLU A 30 6.45 39.15 8.94
C GLU A 30 5.04 39.67 8.63
N TYR A 31 4.21 38.86 7.95
CA TYR A 31 2.81 39.16 7.66
C TYR A 31 1.84 38.68 8.74
N ARG A 32 2.37 38.17 9.86
CA ARG A 32 1.55 37.79 11.00
C ARG A 32 0.87 39.03 11.59
N ARG A 33 -0.40 38.94 11.94
CA ARG A 33 -1.26 40.04 12.41
C ARG A 33 -1.53 41.12 11.36
N PHE A 34 -1.31 40.82 10.07
CA PHE A 34 -1.66 41.76 8.99
C PHE A 34 -3.17 41.81 8.75
N GLU A 35 -3.79 40.63 8.60
CA GLU A 35 -5.23 40.34 8.54
C GLU A 35 -5.47 38.90 9.05
N GLU A 36 -6.62 38.62 9.67
CA GLU A 36 -6.96 37.32 10.27
C GLU A 36 -6.89 36.15 9.27
N GLU A 37 -7.40 36.36 8.05
CA GLU A 37 -7.34 35.34 6.99
C GLU A 37 -5.90 35.06 6.50
N ILE A 38 -4.99 36.02 6.59
CA ILE A 38 -3.58 35.82 6.25
C ILE A 38 -2.89 35.04 7.35
N ASP A 39 -3.22 35.31 8.62
CA ASP A 39 -2.72 34.55 9.76
C ASP A 39 -3.06 33.06 9.65
N GLU A 40 -4.29 32.72 9.24
CA GLU A 40 -4.69 31.34 8.99
C GLU A 40 -3.83 30.68 7.89
N ILE A 41 -3.61 31.37 6.77
CA ILE A 41 -2.81 30.82 5.67
C ILE A 41 -1.35 30.67 6.08
N VAL A 42 -0.78 31.64 6.80
CA VAL A 42 0.59 31.57 7.33
C VAL A 42 0.75 30.34 8.23
N LEU A 43 -0.22 30.08 9.12
CA LEU A 43 -0.20 28.90 9.98
C LEU A 43 -0.19 27.59 9.17
N VAL A 44 -0.96 27.53 8.08
CA VAL A 44 -0.97 26.38 7.17
C VAL A 44 0.39 26.20 6.47
N VAL A 45 0.98 27.29 5.97
CA VAL A 45 2.32 27.23 5.33
C VAL A 45 3.38 26.76 6.33
N GLU A 46 3.35 27.25 7.57
CA GLU A 46 4.26 26.80 8.64
C GLU A 46 4.11 25.30 8.91
N GLY A 47 2.88 24.81 9.08
CA GLY A 47 2.62 23.39 9.32
C GLY A 47 3.07 22.50 8.16
N LEU A 48 2.80 22.92 6.91
CA LEU A 48 3.27 22.21 5.72
C LEU A 48 4.79 22.22 5.63
N TRP A 49 5.46 23.33 5.93
CA TRP A 49 6.91 23.41 5.84
C TRP A 49 7.60 22.51 6.87
N VAL A 50 7.14 22.48 8.13
CA VAL A 50 7.67 21.57 9.16
C VAL A 50 7.68 20.12 8.67
N LYS A 51 6.59 19.68 8.02
CA LYS A 51 6.50 18.34 7.45
C LYS A 51 7.45 18.15 6.25
N THR A 52 7.56 19.17 5.40
CA THR A 52 8.46 19.15 4.23
C THR A 52 9.93 19.07 4.65
N GLU A 53 10.33 19.81 5.68
CA GLU A 53 11.69 19.81 6.22
C GLU A 53 12.09 18.41 6.72
N VAL A 54 11.22 17.76 7.52
CA VAL A 54 11.42 16.37 7.97
C VAL A 54 11.57 15.40 6.79
N GLN A 55 10.79 15.62 5.72
CA GLN A 55 10.86 14.82 4.49
C GLN A 55 12.20 15.01 3.75
N LEU A 56 12.70 16.24 3.65
CA LEU A 56 13.99 16.55 3.02
C LEU A 56 15.17 15.99 3.81
N ASP A 57 15.15 16.11 5.14
CA ASP A 57 16.18 15.52 6.01
C ASP A 57 16.22 14.00 5.89
N SER A 58 15.04 13.37 5.81
CA SER A 58 14.95 11.93 5.59
C SER A 58 15.56 11.51 4.26
N LEU A 59 15.28 12.25 3.18
CA LEU A 59 15.85 11.99 1.87
C LEU A 59 17.37 12.14 1.87
N ARG A 60 17.89 13.15 2.60
CA ARG A 60 19.34 13.37 2.77
C ARG A 60 20.04 12.16 3.35
N VAL A 61 19.44 11.53 4.37
CA VAL A 61 20.00 10.33 5.03
C VAL A 61 19.89 9.10 4.12
N LEU A 62 18.82 8.99 3.35
CA LEU A 62 18.49 7.80 2.56
C LEU A 62 19.07 7.79 1.14
N TRP A 63 19.59 8.92 0.67
CA TRP A 63 19.96 9.12 -0.73
C TRP A 63 20.86 8.02 -1.30
N ASN A 64 21.91 7.64 -0.57
CA ASN A 64 22.89 6.65 -1.03
C ASN A 64 22.34 5.21 -1.01
N THR A 65 21.21 4.98 -0.34
CA THR A 65 20.53 3.68 -0.28
C THR A 65 19.46 3.51 -1.36
N LEU A 66 19.16 4.58 -2.10
CA LEU A 66 18.17 4.56 -3.17
C LEU A 66 18.69 3.92 -4.45
N HIS A 67 17.82 3.16 -5.12
CA HIS A 67 18.07 2.68 -6.48
C HIS A 67 18.22 3.87 -7.45
N LYS A 68 19.10 3.75 -8.46
CA LYS A 68 19.45 4.86 -9.38
C LYS A 68 18.25 5.49 -10.08
N THR A 69 17.26 4.69 -10.47
CA THR A 69 16.02 5.18 -11.11
C THR A 69 15.22 6.10 -10.18
N LEU A 70 15.20 5.78 -8.88
CA LEU A 70 14.52 6.58 -7.86
C LEU A 70 15.29 7.85 -7.53
N GLN A 71 16.62 7.75 -7.47
CA GLN A 71 17.47 8.92 -7.34
C GLN A 71 17.18 9.93 -8.48
N SER A 72 17.06 9.49 -9.72
CA SER A 72 16.68 10.38 -10.83
C SER A 72 15.31 11.04 -10.60
N HIS A 73 14.30 10.26 -10.22
CA HIS A 73 12.95 10.78 -9.99
C HIS A 73 12.88 11.80 -8.85
N TYR A 74 13.52 11.50 -7.71
CA TYR A 74 13.51 12.39 -6.55
C TYR A 74 14.36 13.63 -6.76
N PHE A 75 15.42 13.54 -7.57
CA PHE A 75 16.14 14.72 -8.00
C PHE A 75 15.23 15.68 -8.78
N ASP A 76 14.42 15.19 -9.71
CA ASP A 76 13.45 16.01 -10.43
C ASP A 76 12.40 16.63 -9.49
N ALA A 77 11.96 15.87 -8.47
CA ALA A 77 11.03 16.35 -7.46
C ALA A 77 11.66 17.45 -6.58
N LEU A 78 12.93 17.31 -6.19
CA LEU A 78 13.68 18.33 -5.46
C LEU A 78 13.83 19.60 -6.29
N GLN A 79 14.23 19.49 -7.57
CA GLN A 79 14.34 20.64 -8.47
C GLN A 79 13.00 21.36 -8.69
N ARG A 80 11.88 20.64 -8.63
CA ARG A 80 10.55 21.27 -8.68
C ARG A 80 10.23 22.01 -7.38
N LEU A 81 10.53 21.43 -6.22
CA LEU A 81 10.34 22.11 -4.93
C LEU A 81 11.19 23.37 -4.88
N GLU A 82 12.49 23.26 -5.19
CA GLU A 82 13.45 24.36 -5.22
C GLU A 82 12.93 25.53 -6.06
N ARG A 83 12.50 25.25 -7.30
CA ARG A 83 11.97 26.29 -8.19
C ARG A 83 10.70 26.95 -7.65
N LYS A 84 9.79 26.16 -7.08
CA LYS A 84 8.51 26.68 -6.55
C LYS A 84 8.71 27.50 -5.28
N THR A 85 9.53 27.03 -4.34
CA THR A 85 9.83 27.77 -3.11
C THR A 85 10.62 29.04 -3.42
N LEU A 86 11.58 29.01 -4.34
CA LEU A 86 12.28 30.20 -4.81
C LEU A 86 11.31 31.21 -5.45
N ALA A 87 10.44 30.77 -6.35
CA ALA A 87 9.45 31.63 -6.99
C ALA A 87 8.51 32.28 -5.97
N ALA A 88 8.06 31.52 -4.96
CA ALA A 88 7.23 32.03 -3.88
C ALA A 88 7.97 33.11 -3.06
N VAL A 89 9.23 32.86 -2.68
CA VAL A 89 10.07 33.83 -1.96
C VAL A 89 10.22 35.12 -2.76
N GLN A 90 10.63 35.02 -4.03
CA GLN A 90 10.86 36.19 -4.89
C GLN A 90 9.58 37.00 -5.11
N THR A 91 8.46 36.34 -5.34
CA THR A 91 7.18 37.00 -5.61
C THR A 91 6.68 37.75 -4.37
N ILE A 92 6.75 37.13 -3.18
CA ILE A 92 6.29 37.77 -1.94
C ILE A 92 7.24 38.90 -1.51
N GLN A 93 8.54 38.77 -1.76
CA GLN A 93 9.51 39.86 -1.57
C GLN A 93 9.25 41.03 -2.52
N HIS A 94 8.94 40.79 -3.78
CA HIS A 94 8.64 41.87 -4.72
C HIS A 94 7.38 42.67 -4.31
N VAL A 95 6.34 41.98 -3.81
CA VAL A 95 5.13 42.62 -3.25
C VAL A 95 5.47 43.45 -1.99
N LYS A 96 6.54 43.12 -1.27
CA LYS A 96 7.03 43.92 -0.14
C LYS A 96 7.63 45.25 -0.62
N GLU A 97 8.42 45.21 -1.69
CA GLU A 97 9.15 46.36 -2.25
C GLU A 97 8.25 47.37 -2.98
N LEU A 98 7.13 46.92 -3.56
CA LEU A 98 6.17 47.76 -4.27
C LEU A 98 5.40 48.77 -3.39
N ALA A 99 5.65 48.82 -2.07
CA ALA A 99 4.91 49.66 -1.13
C ALA A 99 5.76 50.79 -0.53
N ALA A 100 5.49 52.03 -0.94
CA ALA A 100 5.88 53.23 -0.19
C ALA A 100 5.03 53.37 1.10
N PRO A 101 5.49 54.11 2.14
CA PRO A 101 4.97 53.99 3.51
C PRO A 101 3.52 54.45 3.75
N ASP A 102 2.91 55.29 2.91
CA ASP A 102 1.79 56.15 3.34
C ASP A 102 0.49 56.10 2.49
N ALA A 103 -0.11 54.93 2.26
CA ALA A 103 -1.54 54.90 1.86
C ALA A 103 -2.32 53.68 2.38
N SER A 104 -3.38 53.93 3.15
CA SER A 104 -4.29 52.90 3.67
C SER A 104 -4.98 52.09 2.55
N SER A 105 -5.14 52.69 1.37
CA SER A 105 -5.69 52.08 0.16
C SER A 105 -4.77 50.99 -0.41
N LEU A 106 -3.44 51.12 -0.24
CA LEU A 106 -2.46 50.13 -0.68
C LEU A 106 -2.43 48.89 0.24
N ARG A 107 -2.85 49.02 1.50
CA ARG A 107 -2.84 47.91 2.48
C ARG A 107 -3.76 46.77 2.06
N LYS A 108 -4.98 47.08 1.61
CA LYS A 108 -5.96 46.07 1.12
C LYS A 108 -5.49 45.42 -0.17
N VAL A 109 -4.93 46.20 -1.09
CA VAL A 109 -4.38 45.67 -2.35
C VAL A 109 -3.21 44.72 -2.05
N LYS A 110 -2.30 45.13 -1.16
CA LYS A 110 -1.18 44.31 -0.68
C LYS A 110 -1.65 43.02 0.00
N ALA A 111 -2.70 43.09 0.84
CA ALA A 111 -3.32 41.92 1.45
C ALA A 111 -3.82 40.92 0.40
N ILE A 112 -4.51 41.40 -0.64
CA ILE A 112 -5.03 40.55 -1.73
C ILE A 112 -3.89 39.83 -2.47
N TYR A 113 -2.83 40.55 -2.83
CA TYR A 113 -1.69 39.97 -3.53
C TYR A 113 -0.97 38.93 -2.66
N ILE A 114 -0.67 39.26 -1.40
CA ILE A 114 -0.02 38.34 -0.47
C ILE A 114 -0.90 37.10 -0.25
N LYS A 115 -2.20 37.29 0.01
CA LYS A 115 -3.15 36.19 0.19
C LYS A 115 -3.16 35.24 -1.01
N ARG A 116 -3.17 35.78 -2.23
CA ARG A 116 -3.12 34.97 -3.46
C ARG A 116 -1.83 34.14 -3.52
N HIS A 117 -0.67 34.77 -3.33
CA HIS A 117 0.61 34.08 -3.46
C HIS A 117 0.90 33.10 -2.31
N LEU A 118 0.43 33.39 -1.10
CA LEU A 118 0.48 32.43 0.00
C LEU A 118 -0.41 31.21 -0.27
N LYS A 119 -1.60 31.39 -0.86
CA LYS A 119 -2.45 30.26 -1.27
C LYS A 119 -1.81 29.43 -2.39
N GLU A 120 -1.13 30.07 -3.33
CA GLU A 120 -0.34 29.38 -4.36
C GLU A 120 0.80 28.57 -3.72
N ALA A 121 1.53 29.15 -2.77
CA ALA A 121 2.58 28.44 -2.02
C ALA A 121 2.03 27.23 -1.23
N VAL A 122 0.87 27.37 -0.59
CA VAL A 122 0.17 26.24 0.06
C VAL A 122 -0.14 25.14 -0.96
N ALA A 123 -0.78 25.49 -2.07
CA ALA A 123 -1.14 24.50 -3.11
C ALA A 123 0.09 23.80 -3.69
N ASP A 124 1.19 24.53 -3.87
CA ASP A 124 2.46 24.00 -4.36
C ASP A 124 3.14 23.06 -3.37
N LEU A 125 3.16 23.41 -2.09
CA LEU A 125 3.69 22.54 -1.02
C LEU A 125 2.82 21.30 -0.85
N GLU A 126 1.49 21.42 -0.86
CA GLU A 126 0.58 20.28 -0.78
C GLU A 126 0.70 19.36 -2.00
N ASP A 127 0.81 19.91 -3.22
CA ASP A 127 1.03 19.13 -4.44
C ASP A 127 2.38 18.42 -4.41
N TRP A 128 3.44 19.10 -3.97
CA TRP A 128 4.73 18.47 -3.79
C TRP A 128 4.68 17.35 -2.76
N GLN A 129 4.13 17.59 -1.56
CA GLN A 129 4.02 16.57 -0.51
C GLN A 129 3.15 15.37 -0.92
N ARG A 130 2.12 15.59 -1.74
CA ARG A 130 1.27 14.52 -2.25
C ARG A 130 2.03 13.62 -3.23
N ARG A 131 2.93 14.20 -4.02
CA ARG A 131 3.80 13.48 -4.96
C ARG A 131 5.01 12.88 -4.25
N PHE A 132 5.48 13.55 -3.20
CA PHE A 132 6.54 13.11 -2.31
C PHE A 132 5.95 12.19 -1.23
N ASP A 133 5.62 10.96 -1.65
CA ASP A 133 4.81 10.02 -0.89
C ASP A 133 5.46 9.62 0.46
N PRO A 134 4.78 9.82 1.61
CA PRO A 134 5.27 9.42 2.94
C PRO A 134 5.27 7.90 3.20
N SER A 135 4.59 7.11 2.38
CA SER A 135 4.63 5.64 2.46
C SER A 135 6.01 5.15 2.05
N TRP A 136 6.67 5.79 1.07
CA TRP A 136 8.10 5.58 0.79
C TRP A 136 8.99 5.95 1.98
N TYR A 137 8.63 6.95 2.79
CA TYR A 137 9.33 7.27 4.05
C TYR A 137 9.19 6.13 5.08
N LEU A 138 8.04 5.45 5.16
CA LEU A 138 7.88 4.25 5.99
C LEU A 138 8.60 3.03 5.40
N ILE A 139 8.58 2.88 4.08
CA ILE A 139 9.13 1.76 3.32
C ILE A 139 10.66 1.84 3.18
N THR A 140 11.24 3.03 3.17
CA THR A 140 12.70 3.22 3.20
C THR A 140 13.23 3.25 4.63
N ARG A 141 12.35 3.57 5.59
CA ARG A 141 12.55 3.19 6.99
C ARG A 141 12.45 1.68 7.22
N ILE A 142 12.19 0.82 6.22
CA ILE A 142 12.19 -0.63 6.41
C ILE A 142 13.57 -1.26 6.14
N ALA A 143 14.44 -0.67 5.31
CA ALA A 143 15.65 -1.36 4.81
C ALA A 143 17.02 -0.72 5.16
N SER A 144 17.08 0.46 5.81
CA SER A 144 18.37 1.18 6.02
C SER A 144 19.01 0.98 7.42
N PRO A 145 20.24 0.42 7.51
CA PRO A 145 21.00 0.27 8.76
C PRO A 145 21.41 1.60 9.41
N VAL A 146 21.53 2.67 8.63
CA VAL A 146 21.95 4.01 9.10
C VAL A 146 20.86 4.63 9.99
N ILE A 147 19.59 4.39 9.66
CA ILE A 147 18.45 4.87 10.46
C ILE A 147 18.29 4.07 11.77
N ASP A 148 18.72 2.80 11.83
CA ASP A 148 18.69 2.04 13.09
C ASP A 148 19.54 2.70 14.18
N LYS A 149 20.66 3.33 13.79
CA LYS A 149 21.53 4.07 14.71
C LYS A 149 20.82 5.35 15.19
N GLN A 150 20.18 6.09 14.29
CA GLN A 150 19.44 7.30 14.65
C GLN A 150 18.16 7.03 15.48
N LEU A 151 17.46 5.91 15.25
CA LEU A 151 16.31 5.49 16.08
C LEU A 151 16.72 4.98 17.47
N ARG A 152 17.96 4.48 17.63
CA ARG A 152 18.54 4.16 18.93
C ARG A 152 18.96 5.43 19.70
N ASP A 153 19.47 6.42 18.98
CA ASP A 153 20.16 7.56 19.57
C ASP A 153 19.30 8.85 19.66
N GLY A 154 18.12 8.93 19.01
CA GLY A 154 17.51 10.23 18.68
C GLY A 154 16.00 10.47 18.88
N LEU A 155 15.23 9.67 19.62
CA LEU A 155 13.79 9.99 19.84
C LEU A 155 13.35 9.88 21.32
N PRO A 156 12.62 10.87 21.87
CA PRO A 156 12.01 10.79 23.20
C PRO A 156 11.02 9.62 23.26
N GLY A 157 11.23 8.69 24.19
CA GLY A 157 10.62 7.36 24.21
C GLY A 157 9.14 7.24 24.60
N ASN A 158 8.24 8.12 24.18
CA ASN A 158 6.82 8.08 24.64
C ASN A 158 5.73 7.82 23.59
N ASN A 159 6.04 7.70 22.29
CA ASN A 159 4.99 7.46 21.27
C ASN A 159 4.87 5.98 20.88
N SER A 160 3.72 5.36 21.17
CA SER A 160 3.38 3.95 20.87
C SER A 160 3.62 3.56 19.39
N SER A 161 3.35 4.48 18.46
CA SER A 161 3.59 4.31 17.02
C SER A 161 5.08 4.19 16.67
N THR A 162 5.96 4.95 17.34
CA THR A 162 7.42 4.87 17.12
C THR A 162 8.02 3.56 17.62
N ILE A 163 7.50 3.02 18.73
CA ILE A 163 7.89 1.71 19.28
C ILE A 163 7.44 0.59 18.32
N ARG A 164 6.21 0.65 17.79
CA ARG A 164 5.72 -0.33 16.81
C ARG A 164 6.50 -0.30 15.51
N LEU A 165 6.80 0.88 14.98
CA LEU A 165 7.66 1.03 13.80
C LEU A 165 9.06 0.45 14.06
N LYS A 166 9.62 0.65 15.25
CA LYS A 166 10.90 0.03 15.64
C LYS A 166 10.81 -1.50 15.63
N ARG A 167 9.72 -2.09 16.14
CA ARG A 167 9.51 -3.55 16.13
C ARG A 167 9.28 -4.13 14.74
N ILE A 168 8.54 -3.44 13.87
CA ILE A 168 8.39 -3.84 12.46
C ILE A 168 9.76 -3.84 11.77
N ARG A 169 10.60 -2.83 12.04
CA ARG A 169 11.99 -2.78 11.53
C ARG A 169 12.85 -3.91 12.04
N GLU A 170 12.80 -4.21 13.34
CA GLU A 170 13.52 -5.31 13.94
C GLU A 170 13.08 -6.65 13.32
N ALA A 171 11.78 -6.86 13.11
CA ALA A 171 11.25 -8.05 12.46
C ALA A 171 11.73 -8.18 11.01
N ILE A 172 11.65 -7.12 10.19
CA ILE A 172 12.10 -7.17 8.79
C ILE A 172 13.61 -7.39 8.69
N LYS A 173 14.38 -6.83 9.63
CA LYS A 173 15.82 -7.07 9.74
C LYS A 173 16.13 -8.51 10.14
N GLU A 174 15.42 -9.08 11.11
CA GLU A 174 15.57 -10.49 11.50
C GLU A 174 15.26 -11.44 10.33
N VAL A 175 14.27 -11.10 9.49
CA VAL A 175 13.94 -11.84 8.28
C VAL A 175 15.04 -11.71 7.21
N SER A 176 15.64 -10.53 7.09
CA SER A 176 16.72 -10.27 6.12
C SER A 176 18.08 -10.82 6.57
N SER A 177 18.33 -10.90 7.88
CA SER A 177 19.54 -11.50 8.45
C SER A 177 19.31 -13.00 8.63
N ILE A 178 19.79 -13.78 7.67
CA ILE A 178 19.82 -15.25 7.76
C ILE A 178 20.45 -15.67 9.10
N GLY A 179 19.63 -16.14 10.05
CA GLY A 179 20.11 -16.89 11.23
C GLY A 179 20.11 -16.23 12.62
N SER A 180 19.44 -15.10 12.86
CA SER A 180 19.37 -14.54 14.23
C SER A 180 18.27 -15.20 15.08
N SER A 181 18.71 -15.95 16.10
CA SER A 181 17.92 -16.84 16.97
C SER A 181 17.44 -16.20 18.29
N HIS A 182 17.14 -14.90 18.32
CA HIS A 182 16.94 -14.17 19.59
C HIS A 182 15.48 -13.80 19.95
N ALA A 183 14.52 -13.98 19.04
CA ALA A 183 13.09 -13.89 19.36
C ALA A 183 12.53 -15.28 19.65
N GLY A 184 11.79 -15.44 20.76
CA GLY A 184 11.13 -16.69 21.16
C GLY A 184 10.36 -17.36 20.01
N SER A 185 10.13 -18.67 20.13
CA SER A 185 9.45 -19.44 19.08
C SER A 185 8.07 -18.86 18.78
N VAL A 186 7.82 -18.49 17.52
CA VAL A 186 6.48 -18.13 17.01
C VAL A 186 5.59 -19.37 16.81
N PHE A 187 6.18 -20.57 16.84
CA PHE A 187 5.44 -21.82 16.72
C PHE A 187 4.80 -22.17 18.06
N MET A 188 3.48 -22.34 18.03
CA MET A 188 2.59 -22.58 19.16
C MET A 188 2.04 -24.00 19.13
N ASN A 189 1.59 -24.48 20.28
CA ASN A 189 0.93 -25.78 20.40
C ASN A 189 -0.59 -25.64 20.16
N THR A 190 -1.24 -26.71 19.68
CA THR A 190 -2.69 -26.80 19.43
C THR A 190 -3.53 -26.74 20.70
N SER A 191 -2.93 -26.96 21.88
CA SER A 191 -3.60 -27.00 23.19
C SER A 191 -4.39 -25.74 23.57
N HIS A 192 -4.19 -24.63 22.86
CA HIS A 192 -4.88 -23.36 23.11
C HIS A 192 -6.14 -23.15 22.26
N ILE A 193 -6.43 -24.01 21.28
CA ILE A 193 -7.68 -23.95 20.52
C ILE A 193 -8.80 -24.61 21.34
N VAL A 194 -9.92 -23.91 21.50
CA VAL A 194 -11.06 -24.35 22.32
C VAL A 194 -12.34 -24.38 21.50
N GLY A 195 -13.15 -25.42 21.65
CA GLY A 195 -14.49 -25.51 21.07
C GLY A 195 -14.53 -25.88 19.59
N SER A 196 -15.69 -25.67 18.95
CA SER A 196 -15.89 -25.93 17.53
C SER A 196 -15.35 -24.81 16.65
N ALA A 197 -14.58 -25.18 15.63
CA ALA A 197 -14.12 -24.28 14.59
C ALA A 197 -15.12 -24.28 13.41
N HIS A 198 -15.31 -23.13 12.80
CA HIS A 198 -16.20 -22.96 11.65
C HIS A 198 -15.41 -22.42 10.47
N GLU A 199 -15.45 -23.13 9.33
CA GLU A 199 -14.78 -22.69 8.12
C GLU A 199 -15.51 -21.50 7.48
N ILE A 200 -14.74 -20.52 7.00
CA ILE A 200 -15.28 -19.44 6.18
C ILE A 200 -15.40 -19.98 4.75
N PRO A 201 -16.62 -20.04 4.17
CA PRO A 201 -16.84 -20.66 2.86
C PRO A 201 -15.94 -20.12 1.75
N GLY A 202 -15.37 -21.03 0.95
CA GLY A 202 -14.48 -20.71 -0.18
C GLY A 202 -13.05 -20.33 0.21
N THR A 203 -12.68 -20.45 1.49
CA THR A 203 -11.36 -20.11 2.02
C THR A 203 -10.71 -21.30 2.72
N ASN A 204 -9.42 -21.20 3.02
CA ASN A 204 -8.73 -22.14 3.91
C ASN A 204 -8.68 -21.60 5.36
N THR A 205 -9.57 -20.67 5.71
CA THR A 205 -9.57 -19.95 6.97
C THR A 205 -10.72 -20.42 7.84
N THR A 206 -10.44 -20.76 9.11
CA THR A 206 -11.47 -21.16 10.09
C THR A 206 -11.55 -20.17 11.24
N ILE A 207 -12.76 -19.84 11.68
CA ILE A 207 -13.03 -19.08 12.90
C ILE A 207 -12.98 -20.06 14.08
N ALA A 208 -12.17 -19.75 15.08
CA ALA A 208 -12.02 -20.57 16.28
C ALA A 208 -11.94 -19.71 17.56
N SER A 209 -12.18 -20.33 18.71
CA SER A 209 -11.89 -19.71 20.02
C SER A 209 -10.49 -20.12 20.48
N TYR A 210 -9.72 -19.17 21.00
CA TYR A 210 -8.33 -19.39 21.37
C TYR A 210 -8.01 -18.83 22.77
N GLY A 211 -7.18 -19.57 23.50
CA GLY A 211 -6.71 -19.23 24.84
C GLY A 211 -7.77 -19.41 25.94
N ASN A 212 -7.33 -19.18 27.18
CA ASN A 212 -8.12 -19.49 28.39
C ASN A 212 -9.40 -18.64 28.53
N VAL A 213 -9.42 -17.45 27.92
CA VAL A 213 -10.55 -16.51 27.95
C VAL A 213 -11.44 -16.66 26.70
N ALA A 214 -11.22 -17.70 25.88
CA ALA A 214 -12.01 -18.05 24.69
C ALA A 214 -12.29 -16.84 23.76
N ARG A 215 -11.24 -16.17 23.29
CA ARG A 215 -11.37 -15.07 22.32
C ARG A 215 -11.41 -15.60 20.89
N THR A 216 -12.15 -14.92 20.01
CA THR A 216 -12.23 -15.30 18.59
C THR A 216 -10.92 -14.98 17.85
N VAL A 217 -10.43 -15.96 17.10
CA VAL A 217 -9.29 -15.84 16.18
C VAL A 217 -9.64 -16.45 14.84
N LEU A 218 -8.87 -16.11 13.81
CA LEU A 218 -8.88 -16.80 12.53
C LEU A 218 -7.65 -17.71 12.43
N LEU A 219 -7.86 -18.97 12.08
CA LEU A 219 -6.80 -19.92 11.76
C LEU A 219 -6.71 -20.02 10.24
N ASP A 220 -5.67 -19.45 9.66
CA ASP A 220 -5.46 -19.41 8.21
C ASP A 220 -4.48 -20.50 7.78
N ARG A 221 -4.97 -21.52 7.07
CA ARG A 221 -4.15 -22.69 6.68
C ARG A 221 -3.35 -22.42 5.41
N THR A 222 -2.09 -22.84 5.42
CA THR A 222 -1.18 -22.81 4.27
C THR A 222 -0.45 -24.15 4.14
N ASP A 223 -0.34 -24.62 2.90
CA ASP A 223 0.24 -25.92 2.57
C ASP A 223 1.41 -25.74 1.61
N TYR A 224 2.54 -26.36 1.90
CA TYR A 224 3.69 -26.42 1.00
C TYR A 224 3.76 -27.78 0.33
N GLY A 225 3.98 -27.77 -0.99
CA GLY A 225 4.06 -28.99 -1.79
C GLY A 225 5.33 -29.77 -1.50
N PRO A 226 5.42 -31.03 -1.98
CA PRO A 226 6.56 -31.91 -1.71
C PRO A 226 7.89 -31.41 -2.29
N LEU A 227 7.86 -30.42 -3.19
CA LEU A 227 9.06 -29.82 -3.79
C LEU A 227 9.67 -28.72 -2.90
N THR A 228 8.96 -28.23 -1.88
CA THR A 228 9.51 -27.29 -0.91
C THR A 228 9.97 -28.07 0.32
N GLU A 229 11.26 -27.99 0.66
CA GLU A 229 11.80 -28.61 1.87
C GLU A 229 11.10 -28.08 3.14
N ALA A 230 10.77 -28.97 4.08
CA ALA A 230 10.02 -28.63 5.30
C ALA A 230 10.70 -27.50 6.10
N MET A 231 12.03 -27.52 6.24
CA MET A 231 12.78 -26.48 6.97
C MET A 231 12.73 -25.12 6.27
N THR A 232 12.67 -25.13 4.93
CA THR A 232 12.52 -23.94 4.10
C THR A 232 11.12 -23.36 4.26
N ALA A 233 10.08 -24.20 4.15
CA ALA A 233 8.69 -23.82 4.40
C ALA A 233 8.50 -23.23 5.82
N LYS A 234 9.06 -23.89 6.83
CA LYS A 234 9.05 -23.43 8.23
C LYS A 234 9.71 -22.06 8.39
N THR A 235 10.74 -21.76 7.60
CA THR A 235 11.40 -20.45 7.62
C THR A 235 10.52 -19.37 7.03
N TYR A 236 9.93 -19.61 5.85
CA TYR A 236 9.02 -18.64 5.23
C TYR A 236 7.82 -18.31 6.13
N VAL A 237 7.23 -19.32 6.75
CA VAL A 237 6.10 -19.16 7.66
C VAL A 237 6.49 -18.40 8.93
N ARG A 238 7.66 -18.72 9.52
CA ARG A 238 8.19 -18.00 10.69
C ARG A 238 8.37 -16.51 10.40
N ASP A 239 8.95 -16.20 9.26
CA ASP A 239 9.31 -14.84 8.89
C ASP A 239 8.07 -13.97 8.68
N VAL A 240 7.06 -14.52 8.00
CA VAL A 240 5.76 -13.86 7.82
C VAL A 240 5.03 -13.69 9.17
N ALA A 241 5.06 -14.70 10.04
CA ALA A 241 4.45 -14.59 11.36
C ALA A 241 5.08 -13.48 12.21
N ARG A 242 6.42 -13.36 12.18
CA ARG A 242 7.15 -12.28 12.86
C ARG A 242 6.82 -10.90 12.30
N LEU A 243 6.71 -10.79 10.97
CA LEU A 243 6.30 -9.57 10.29
C LEU A 243 4.90 -9.12 10.75
N LEU A 244 3.94 -10.05 10.74
CA LEU A 244 2.55 -9.78 11.08
C LEU A 244 2.31 -9.61 12.59
N LEU A 245 3.22 -10.05 13.46
CA LEU A 245 3.09 -9.88 14.92
C LEU A 245 2.98 -8.42 15.36
N ASN A 246 3.64 -7.51 14.63
CA ASN A 246 3.72 -6.09 14.98
C ASN A 246 2.91 -5.19 14.03
N VAL A 247 2.14 -5.77 13.10
CA VAL A 247 1.36 -5.01 12.14
C VAL A 247 0.22 -4.25 12.84
N GLU A 248 -0.08 -3.05 12.35
CA GLU A 248 -1.28 -2.30 12.75
C GLU A 248 -2.42 -2.58 11.76
N PRO A 249 -3.47 -3.32 12.14
CA PRO A 249 -4.39 -3.87 11.16
C PRO A 249 -5.10 -2.84 10.29
N MET A 250 -5.60 -1.75 10.88
CA MET A 250 -6.34 -0.72 10.14
C MET A 250 -5.46 0.07 9.18
N THR A 251 -4.17 0.19 9.49
CA THR A 251 -3.21 0.94 8.69
C THR A 251 -2.78 0.14 7.47
N PHE A 252 -2.50 -1.15 7.65
CA PHE A 252 -1.93 -2.01 6.60
C PHE A 252 -2.93 -2.94 5.95
N GLY A 253 -4.18 -3.04 6.44
CA GLY A 253 -5.17 -3.99 5.90
C GLY A 253 -4.74 -5.45 6.08
N LEU A 254 -4.00 -5.76 7.14
CA LEU A 254 -3.47 -7.10 7.44
C LEU A 254 -3.72 -7.42 8.90
N LEU A 255 -4.13 -8.65 9.20
CA LEU A 255 -4.39 -9.06 10.58
C LEU A 255 -3.09 -9.35 11.32
N LYS A 256 -3.10 -9.06 12.62
CA LYS A 256 -1.98 -9.36 13.50
C LYS A 256 -1.85 -10.86 13.72
N CYS A 257 -0.65 -11.40 13.53
CA CYS A 257 -0.37 -12.81 13.74
C CYS A 257 0.22 -13.05 15.13
N GLU A 258 -0.44 -13.86 15.95
CA GLU A 258 0.06 -14.18 17.30
C GLU A 258 1.00 -15.37 17.33
N GLY A 259 0.97 -16.21 16.30
CA GLY A 259 1.82 -17.38 16.18
C GLY A 259 1.37 -18.29 15.06
N VAL A 260 2.04 -19.43 14.96
CA VAL A 260 1.80 -20.44 13.93
C VAL A 260 1.69 -21.79 14.58
N ILE A 261 0.74 -22.61 14.12
CA ILE A 261 0.64 -24.01 14.47
C ILE A 261 1.19 -24.83 13.31
N GLU A 262 2.11 -25.75 13.62
CA GLU A 262 2.56 -26.77 12.68
C GLU A 262 1.59 -27.94 12.77
N LEU A 263 1.00 -28.30 11.62
CA LEU A 263 0.11 -29.45 11.52
C LEU A 263 0.90 -30.70 11.15
N PRO A 264 0.41 -31.90 11.48
CA PRO A 264 1.03 -33.14 11.03
C PRO A 264 1.17 -33.16 9.51
N ASP A 265 2.31 -33.65 9.01
CA ASP A 265 2.52 -33.81 7.57
C ASP A 265 1.51 -34.82 7.00
N GLU A 266 0.62 -34.36 6.13
CA GLU A 266 -0.28 -35.22 5.35
C GLU A 266 0.16 -35.22 3.88
N ASN A 267 0.24 -36.41 3.27
CA ASN A 267 0.55 -36.57 1.84
C ASN A 267 1.87 -35.89 1.39
N ASN A 268 2.93 -35.96 2.20
CA ASN A 268 4.21 -35.29 1.97
C ASN A 268 4.09 -33.76 1.77
N LYS A 269 3.14 -33.12 2.46
CA LYS A 269 2.99 -31.66 2.49
C LYS A 269 3.27 -31.15 3.89
N SER A 270 4.11 -30.12 3.98
CA SER A 270 4.27 -29.37 5.23
C SER A 270 3.13 -28.38 5.38
N GLN A 271 2.36 -28.52 6.46
CA GLN A 271 1.14 -27.76 6.70
C GLN A 271 1.25 -26.87 7.93
N PHE A 272 0.75 -25.64 7.82
CA PHE A 272 0.80 -24.66 8.89
C PHE A 272 -0.51 -23.90 9.01
N GLN A 273 -0.80 -23.37 10.19
CA GLN A 273 -1.93 -22.47 10.44
C GLN A 273 -1.46 -21.20 11.14
N PHE A 274 -1.67 -20.04 10.51
CA PHE A 274 -1.45 -18.75 11.16
C PHE A 274 -2.59 -18.46 12.14
N ILE A 275 -2.25 -18.02 13.35
CA ILE A 275 -3.23 -17.57 14.35
C ILE A 275 -3.38 -16.05 14.21
N LEU A 276 -4.45 -15.61 13.56
CA LEU A 276 -4.72 -14.21 13.27
C LEU A 276 -5.73 -13.62 14.27
N GLU A 277 -5.36 -12.50 14.89
CA GLU A 277 -6.19 -11.76 15.84
C GLU A 277 -7.33 -11.03 15.12
N VAL A 278 -8.57 -11.20 15.59
CA VAL A 278 -9.69 -10.35 15.17
C VAL A 278 -9.65 -9.03 15.94
N PRO A 279 -9.56 -7.86 15.26
CA PRO A 279 -9.50 -6.57 15.93
C PRO A 279 -10.74 -6.31 16.79
N LYS A 280 -10.56 -5.62 17.92
CA LYS A 280 -11.65 -5.29 18.85
C LYS A 280 -12.77 -4.51 18.14
N GLY A 281 -14.02 -4.89 18.43
CA GLY A 281 -15.20 -4.26 17.86
C GLY A 281 -15.56 -4.73 16.45
N LEU A 282 -14.74 -5.58 15.84
CA LEU A 282 -15.05 -6.25 14.59
C LEU A 282 -15.59 -7.65 14.84
N SER A 283 -16.51 -8.09 13.98
CA SER A 283 -17.11 -9.42 14.06
C SER A 283 -17.55 -9.89 12.68
N SER A 284 -18.01 -11.13 12.61
CA SER A 284 -18.67 -11.71 11.42
C SER A 284 -17.86 -11.52 10.13
N PRO A 285 -16.63 -12.06 10.05
CA PRO A 285 -15.82 -11.97 8.85
C PRO A 285 -16.51 -12.68 7.68
N ARG A 286 -16.58 -11.99 6.56
CA ARG A 286 -17.13 -12.51 5.31
C ARG A 286 -16.14 -12.29 4.18
N THR A 287 -16.09 -13.22 3.23
CA THR A 287 -15.29 -13.02 2.02
C THR A 287 -15.89 -11.92 1.16
N LEU A 288 -15.04 -11.13 0.52
CA LEU A 288 -15.46 -10.18 -0.51
C LEU A 288 -16.24 -10.91 -1.62
N ARG A 289 -15.88 -12.16 -1.96
CA ARG A 289 -16.65 -13.01 -2.89
C ARG A 289 -18.12 -13.09 -2.50
N SER A 290 -18.41 -13.47 -1.25
CA SER A 290 -19.78 -13.62 -0.77
C SER A 290 -20.56 -12.31 -0.81
N ILE A 291 -19.89 -11.20 -0.49
CA ILE A 291 -20.50 -9.86 -0.50
C ILE A 291 -20.81 -9.42 -1.93
N LEU A 292 -19.89 -9.62 -2.87
CA LEU A 292 -20.10 -9.26 -4.27
C LEU A 292 -21.17 -10.15 -4.93
N ALA A 293 -21.32 -11.40 -4.51
CA ALA A 293 -22.36 -12.30 -4.99
C ALA A 293 -23.77 -11.87 -4.51
N GLU A 294 -23.88 -11.40 -3.26
CA GLU A 294 -25.13 -10.81 -2.75
C GLU A 294 -25.41 -9.41 -3.32
N ALA A 295 -24.36 -8.71 -3.77
CA ALA A 295 -24.39 -7.36 -4.30
C ALA A 295 -25.24 -6.37 -3.46
N PRO A 296 -25.01 -6.27 -2.13
CA PRO A 296 -25.76 -5.35 -1.29
C PRO A 296 -25.51 -3.90 -1.72
N ARG A 297 -26.45 -3.01 -1.40
CA ARG A 297 -26.27 -1.57 -1.68
C ARG A 297 -25.02 -1.05 -0.97
N CYS A 298 -24.05 -0.62 -1.78
CA CYS A 298 -22.76 -0.12 -1.31
C CYS A 298 -22.43 1.18 -2.02
N SER A 299 -22.07 2.21 -1.25
CA SER A 299 -21.71 3.52 -1.79
C SER A 299 -20.36 3.46 -2.49
N LEU A 300 -20.18 4.30 -3.51
CA LEU A 300 -18.91 4.42 -4.23
C LEU A 300 -17.73 4.68 -3.29
N SER A 301 -17.90 5.55 -2.29
CA SER A 301 -16.87 5.83 -1.28
C SER A 301 -16.43 4.59 -0.52
N HIS A 302 -17.36 3.68 -0.21
CA HIS A 302 -17.05 2.45 0.51
C HIS A 302 -16.32 1.44 -0.40
N ARG A 303 -16.75 1.30 -1.66
CA ARG A 303 -16.02 0.49 -2.67
C ARG A 303 -14.57 0.94 -2.82
N ILE A 304 -14.39 2.26 -2.93
CA ILE A 304 -13.07 2.88 -3.00
C ILE A 304 -12.29 2.59 -1.71
N GLN A 305 -12.88 2.69 -0.53
CA GLN A 305 -12.19 2.39 0.73
C GLN A 305 -11.69 0.94 0.79
N LEU A 306 -12.49 -0.03 0.38
CA LEU A 306 -12.09 -1.44 0.30
C LEU A 306 -10.92 -1.63 -0.69
N ALA A 307 -10.97 -0.99 -1.85
CA ALA A 307 -9.89 -1.00 -2.83
C ALA A 307 -8.58 -0.42 -2.27
N LYS A 308 -8.67 0.69 -1.51
CA LYS A 308 -7.52 1.30 -0.83
C LYS A 308 -6.90 0.37 0.21
N GLN A 309 -7.72 -0.29 1.02
CA GLN A 309 -7.27 -1.23 2.04
C GLN A 309 -6.53 -2.42 1.41
N LEU A 310 -7.12 -3.03 0.38
CA LEU A 310 -6.47 -4.10 -0.38
C LEU A 310 -5.13 -3.64 -0.97
N ALA A 311 -5.10 -2.45 -1.57
CA ALA A 311 -3.88 -1.93 -2.15
C ALA A 311 -2.76 -1.72 -1.10
N ARG A 312 -3.11 -1.29 0.13
CA ARG A 312 -2.16 -1.14 1.24
C ARG A 312 -1.63 -2.49 1.72
N SER A 313 -2.48 -3.51 1.78
CA SER A 313 -2.06 -4.87 2.16
C SER A 313 -1.01 -5.42 1.21
N VAL A 314 -1.26 -5.32 -0.10
CA VAL A 314 -0.33 -5.79 -1.13
C VAL A 314 0.99 -5.01 -1.08
N MET A 315 0.92 -3.67 -0.93
CA MET A 315 2.10 -2.83 -0.75
C MET A 315 2.96 -3.30 0.42
N PHE A 316 2.34 -3.58 1.57
CA PHE A 316 3.07 -3.99 2.76
C PHE A 316 3.76 -5.34 2.57
N VAL A 317 3.08 -6.31 1.96
CA VAL A 317 3.66 -7.64 1.66
C VAL A 317 4.87 -7.50 0.73
N HIS A 318 4.73 -6.73 -0.36
CA HIS A 318 5.80 -6.53 -1.35
C HIS A 318 7.01 -5.80 -0.76
N THR A 319 6.76 -4.74 0.01
CA THR A 319 7.84 -3.93 0.60
C THR A 319 8.57 -4.64 1.72
N SER A 320 7.99 -5.71 2.26
CA SER A 320 8.62 -6.63 3.20
C SER A 320 9.40 -7.75 2.51
N GLY A 321 9.48 -7.74 1.16
CA GLY A 321 10.23 -8.72 0.37
C GLY A 321 9.48 -10.03 0.11
N PHE A 322 8.16 -10.07 0.26
CA PHE A 322 7.34 -11.28 0.05
C PHE A 322 6.40 -11.15 -1.15
N VAL A 323 5.95 -12.29 -1.66
CA VAL A 323 4.84 -12.39 -2.63
C VAL A 323 3.67 -13.16 -2.01
N HIS A 324 2.44 -12.64 -2.16
CA HIS A 324 1.24 -13.20 -1.55
C HIS A 324 0.73 -14.43 -2.31
N LYS A 325 0.78 -14.41 -3.65
CA LYS A 325 0.43 -15.53 -4.56
C LYS A 325 -1.03 -15.96 -4.60
N ASN A 326 -1.89 -15.28 -3.85
CA ASN A 326 -3.27 -15.70 -3.66
C ASN A 326 -4.27 -14.57 -3.48
N ILE A 327 -4.02 -13.40 -4.08
CA ILE A 327 -4.92 -12.26 -3.97
C ILE A 327 -6.17 -12.55 -4.81
N ARG A 328 -7.32 -12.73 -4.15
CA ARG A 328 -8.63 -12.95 -4.78
C ARG A 328 -9.76 -12.60 -3.81
N PRO A 329 -11.02 -12.44 -4.24
CA PRO A 329 -12.13 -12.07 -3.35
C PRO A 329 -12.39 -13.05 -2.21
N GLU A 330 -12.02 -14.33 -2.34
CA GLU A 330 -12.10 -15.30 -1.25
C GLU A 330 -11.10 -15.00 -0.13
N THR A 331 -9.96 -14.37 -0.43
CA THR A 331 -8.90 -14.08 0.55
C THR A 331 -8.96 -12.66 1.10
N ILE A 332 -10.00 -11.90 0.76
CA ILE A 332 -10.24 -10.55 1.27
C ILE A 332 -11.41 -10.66 2.24
N LEU A 333 -11.11 -10.57 3.54
CA LEU A 333 -12.11 -10.69 4.60
C LEU A 333 -12.61 -9.31 4.99
N VAL A 334 -13.89 -9.07 4.81
CA VAL A 334 -14.60 -7.86 5.24
C VAL A 334 -15.33 -8.17 6.55
N PHE A 335 -15.11 -7.34 7.56
CA PHE A 335 -15.76 -7.49 8.85
C PHE A 335 -16.95 -6.56 8.97
N ALA A 336 -17.94 -6.97 9.74
CA ALA A 336 -18.99 -6.05 10.17
C ALA A 336 -18.41 -5.07 11.20
N ASP A 337 -18.70 -3.78 11.02
CA ASP A 337 -18.58 -2.83 12.13
C ASP A 337 -19.71 -3.08 13.15
N GLY A 338 -19.62 -2.52 14.35
CA GLY A 338 -20.64 -2.70 15.41
C GLY A 338 -22.07 -2.29 15.02
N SER A 339 -22.29 -1.71 13.84
CA SER A 339 -23.61 -1.39 13.26
C SER A 339 -24.08 -2.38 12.19
N ASN A 340 -23.40 -3.53 12.05
CA ASN A 340 -23.67 -4.57 11.05
C ASN A 340 -23.54 -4.08 9.59
N ARG A 341 -22.80 -2.98 9.38
CA ARG A 341 -22.47 -2.46 8.05
C ARG A 341 -21.16 -3.08 7.58
N LEU A 342 -20.95 -3.06 6.26
CA LEU A 342 -19.64 -3.40 5.69
C LEU A 342 -18.58 -2.49 6.32
N GLY A 343 -17.68 -3.10 7.08
CA GLY A 343 -16.61 -2.43 7.80
C GLY A 343 -15.28 -2.56 7.04
N PRO A 344 -14.14 -2.56 7.76
CA PRO A 344 -12.83 -2.68 7.14
C PRO A 344 -12.59 -4.08 6.56
N SER A 345 -11.73 -4.12 5.55
CA SER A 345 -11.24 -5.34 4.92
C SER A 345 -9.79 -5.64 5.27
N PHE A 346 -9.46 -6.92 5.35
CA PHE A 346 -8.12 -7.42 5.59
C PHE A 346 -7.79 -8.54 4.61
N LEU A 347 -6.58 -8.51 4.08
CA LEU A 347 -6.05 -9.58 3.23
C LEU A 347 -5.55 -10.73 4.12
N SER A 348 -6.04 -11.94 3.85
CA SER A 348 -5.62 -13.20 4.48
C SER A 348 -5.26 -14.23 3.39
N GLY A 349 -5.14 -15.51 3.73
CA GLY A 349 -4.95 -16.58 2.76
C GLY A 349 -3.53 -16.61 2.21
N PHE A 350 -2.53 -16.50 3.10
CA PHE A 350 -1.10 -16.52 2.79
C PHE A 350 -0.65 -17.91 2.29
N GLU A 351 -1.13 -18.29 1.11
CA GLU A 351 -0.93 -19.59 0.50
C GLU A 351 0.45 -19.65 -0.17
N ARG A 352 1.35 -20.49 0.36
CA ARG A 352 2.70 -20.71 -0.19
C ARG A 352 3.51 -19.41 -0.31
N ILE A 353 3.32 -18.50 0.65
CA ILE A 353 4.07 -17.25 0.76
C ILE A 353 5.57 -17.56 0.79
N ARG A 354 6.35 -16.74 0.08
CA ARG A 354 7.81 -16.90 0.02
C ARG A 354 8.49 -15.55 -0.19
N PRO A 355 9.76 -15.42 0.20
CA PRO A 355 10.59 -14.30 -0.21
C PRO A 355 10.59 -14.16 -1.73
N SER A 356 10.57 -12.93 -2.24
CA SER A 356 10.48 -12.62 -3.68
C SER A 356 11.59 -13.26 -4.50
N GLY A 357 12.83 -13.26 -3.98
CA GLY A 357 14.01 -13.88 -4.61
C GLY A 357 14.12 -15.41 -4.48
N ALA A 358 13.24 -16.06 -3.69
CA ALA A 358 13.29 -17.51 -3.53
C ALA A 358 12.81 -18.27 -4.78
N ALA A 359 13.29 -19.51 -4.96
CA ALA A 359 12.86 -20.37 -6.06
C ALA A 359 11.33 -20.56 -6.07
N THR A 360 10.73 -20.50 -7.26
CA THR A 360 9.30 -20.75 -7.42
C THR A 360 9.06 -22.18 -7.86
N GLU A 361 8.19 -22.89 -7.14
CA GLU A 361 7.60 -24.10 -7.69
C GLU A 361 6.80 -23.79 -8.96
N LYS A 362 7.17 -24.41 -10.08
CA LYS A 362 6.41 -24.38 -11.34
C LYS A 362 5.31 -25.45 -11.36
N SER A 363 4.62 -25.59 -10.23
CA SER A 363 3.42 -26.43 -10.10
C SER A 363 2.20 -25.53 -10.02
N GLY A 364 1.27 -25.69 -10.96
CA GLY A 364 -0.01 -24.99 -10.98
C GLY A 364 -1.20 -25.95 -10.88
N ASP A 365 -2.39 -25.45 -11.22
CA ASP A 365 -3.63 -26.21 -11.19
C ASP A 365 -4.54 -25.79 -12.37
N LEU A 366 -5.61 -26.56 -12.59
CA LEU A 366 -6.61 -26.30 -13.63
C LEU A 366 -7.87 -25.62 -13.07
N VAL A 367 -7.79 -25.03 -11.88
CA VAL A 367 -8.93 -24.42 -11.19
C VAL A 367 -9.23 -23.06 -11.84
N TRP A 368 -10.15 -23.06 -12.81
CA TRP A 368 -10.42 -21.91 -13.67
C TRP A 368 -10.79 -20.64 -12.87
N GLN A 369 -11.54 -20.79 -11.77
CA GLN A 369 -11.97 -19.67 -10.94
C GLN A 369 -10.80 -18.99 -10.22
N LYS A 370 -9.73 -19.73 -9.90
CA LYS A 370 -8.47 -19.14 -9.37
C LYS A 370 -7.64 -18.53 -10.50
N ASN A 371 -7.65 -19.16 -11.68
CA ASN A 371 -6.90 -18.69 -12.84
C ASN A 371 -7.32 -17.30 -13.31
N PHE A 372 -8.56 -16.88 -13.05
CA PHE A 372 -9.03 -15.51 -13.26
C PHE A 372 -8.11 -14.43 -12.68
N TYR A 373 -7.61 -14.68 -11.47
CA TYR A 373 -6.78 -13.76 -10.72
C TYR A 373 -5.29 -13.99 -10.98
N ARG A 374 -4.92 -14.99 -11.79
CA ARG A 374 -3.54 -15.28 -12.16
C ARG A 374 -3.26 -14.75 -13.56
N HIS A 375 -2.09 -14.14 -13.74
CA HIS A 375 -1.66 -13.71 -15.06
C HIS A 375 -1.66 -14.90 -16.05
N PRO A 376 -2.01 -14.72 -17.34
CA PRO A 376 -2.08 -15.82 -18.31
C PRO A 376 -0.85 -16.72 -18.38
N THR A 377 0.37 -16.18 -18.24
CA THR A 377 1.63 -16.96 -18.26
C THR A 377 1.84 -17.82 -17.00
N ARG A 378 1.00 -17.66 -15.98
CA ARG A 378 1.01 -18.40 -14.71
C ARG A 378 -0.19 -19.33 -14.53
N GLN A 379 -1.03 -19.50 -15.55
CA GLN A 379 -2.15 -20.43 -15.53
C GLN A 379 -1.75 -21.82 -16.01
N GLY A 380 -2.50 -22.84 -15.59
CA GLY A 380 -2.29 -24.23 -15.99
C GLY A 380 -1.30 -24.99 -15.09
N LEU A 381 -1.09 -26.27 -15.41
CA LEU A 381 -0.29 -27.20 -14.60
C LEU A 381 1.21 -26.83 -14.56
N TRP A 382 1.71 -26.25 -15.64
CA TRP A 382 3.13 -25.93 -15.84
C TRP A 382 3.30 -24.45 -16.19
N PRO A 383 3.24 -23.55 -15.19
CA PRO A 383 3.48 -22.13 -15.40
C PRO A 383 4.81 -21.84 -16.12
N GLU A 384 4.78 -20.93 -17.09
CA GLU A 384 5.94 -20.60 -17.93
C GLU A 384 6.98 -19.82 -17.13
N ASP A 385 6.51 -18.76 -16.47
CA ASP A 385 7.35 -17.79 -15.77
C ASP A 385 7.56 -18.15 -14.31
N TYR A 386 8.64 -17.65 -13.71
CA TYR A 386 8.76 -17.62 -12.25
C TYR A 386 7.79 -16.59 -11.67
N TYR A 387 7.28 -16.84 -10.46
CA TYR A 387 6.39 -15.90 -9.80
C TYR A 387 7.19 -14.67 -9.32
N ASN A 388 6.64 -13.48 -9.48
CA ASN A 388 7.22 -12.21 -9.03
C ASN A 388 6.11 -11.29 -8.49
N MET A 389 6.47 -10.12 -7.97
CA MET A 389 5.50 -9.19 -7.40
C MET A 389 4.48 -8.67 -8.42
N GLN A 390 4.85 -8.51 -9.70
CA GLN A 390 3.91 -8.07 -10.72
C GLN A 390 2.73 -9.04 -10.93
N HIS A 391 2.92 -10.33 -10.64
CA HIS A 391 1.81 -11.29 -10.69
C HIS A 391 0.75 -11.01 -9.62
N ASP A 392 1.16 -10.59 -8.42
CA ASP A 392 0.23 -10.11 -7.38
C ASP A 392 -0.45 -8.78 -7.80
N ILE A 393 0.27 -7.91 -8.52
CA ILE A 393 -0.28 -6.65 -9.04
C ILE A 393 -1.36 -6.93 -10.09
N TYR A 394 -1.16 -7.94 -10.96
CA TYR A 394 -2.20 -8.39 -11.87
C TYR A 394 -3.46 -8.85 -11.10
N SER A 395 -3.28 -9.71 -10.09
CA SER A 395 -4.38 -10.19 -9.24
C SER A 395 -5.13 -9.04 -8.58
N LEU A 396 -4.40 -8.04 -8.07
CA LEU A 396 -4.97 -6.81 -7.54
C LEU A 396 -5.82 -6.09 -8.59
N GLY A 397 -5.34 -5.95 -9.83
CA GLY A 397 -6.09 -5.31 -10.93
C GLY A 397 -7.45 -5.97 -11.17
N VAL A 398 -7.52 -7.30 -11.13
CA VAL A 398 -8.78 -8.04 -11.25
C VAL A 398 -9.72 -7.74 -10.07
N CYS A 399 -9.20 -7.74 -8.84
CA CYS A 399 -10.00 -7.40 -7.64
C CYS A 399 -10.47 -5.93 -7.62
N LEU A 400 -9.65 -4.99 -8.07
CA LEU A 400 -10.02 -3.58 -8.20
C LEU A 400 -11.18 -3.42 -9.20
N LEU A 401 -11.13 -4.15 -10.31
CA LEU A 401 -12.21 -4.15 -11.29
C LEU A 401 -13.52 -4.70 -10.70
N GLU A 402 -13.48 -5.82 -9.97
CA GLU A 402 -14.67 -6.35 -9.28
C GLU A 402 -15.22 -5.40 -8.22
N LEU A 403 -14.35 -4.76 -7.42
CA LEU A 403 -14.76 -3.77 -6.42
C LEU A 403 -15.40 -2.54 -7.04
N ALA A 404 -14.88 -2.07 -8.16
CA ALA A 404 -15.43 -0.92 -8.88
C ALA A 404 -16.82 -1.20 -9.45
N LEU A 405 -16.92 -2.30 -10.21
CA LEU A 405 -18.19 -2.75 -10.79
C LEU A 405 -19.18 -3.20 -9.71
N TRP A 406 -18.67 -3.63 -8.56
CA TRP A 406 -19.39 -4.26 -7.46
C TRP A 406 -20.10 -5.53 -7.90
N TRP A 407 -19.44 -6.30 -8.76
CA TRP A 407 -19.92 -7.53 -9.37
C TRP A 407 -18.94 -8.66 -9.11
N SER A 408 -19.47 -9.83 -8.77
CA SER A 408 -18.66 -11.04 -8.65
C SER A 408 -18.47 -11.69 -10.02
N PHE A 409 -17.24 -11.90 -10.46
CA PHE A 409 -16.94 -12.59 -11.73
C PHE A 409 -17.08 -14.10 -11.65
N VAL A 410 -16.98 -14.65 -10.44
CA VAL A 410 -17.25 -16.06 -10.13
C VAL A 410 -18.45 -16.12 -9.21
N GLN A 411 -19.43 -16.94 -9.54
CA GLN A 411 -20.55 -17.29 -8.67
C GLN A 411 -20.49 -18.79 -8.36
N TYR A 412 -21.23 -19.22 -7.35
CA TYR A 412 -21.27 -20.62 -6.93
C TYR A 412 -22.72 -21.09 -6.94
N ASP A 413 -22.98 -22.20 -7.62
CA ASP A 413 -24.22 -22.97 -7.53
C ASP A 413 -23.90 -24.29 -6.81
N GLY A 414 -24.23 -24.35 -5.52
CA GLY A 414 -23.67 -25.35 -4.61
C GLY A 414 -22.15 -25.28 -4.59
N ASP A 415 -21.49 -26.40 -4.86
CA ASP A 415 -20.02 -26.50 -4.95
C ASP A 415 -19.46 -26.17 -6.34
N THR A 416 -20.33 -25.87 -7.31
CA THR A 416 -19.92 -25.63 -8.70
C THR A 416 -19.69 -24.14 -8.95
N ALA A 417 -18.46 -23.78 -9.30
CA ALA A 417 -18.15 -22.42 -9.74
C ALA A 417 -18.69 -22.18 -11.16
N ILE A 418 -19.40 -21.07 -11.36
CA ILE A 418 -19.91 -20.61 -12.65
C ILE A 418 -19.42 -19.19 -12.96
N PRO A 419 -19.07 -18.87 -14.22
CA PRO A 419 -18.68 -17.52 -14.60
C PRO A 419 -19.90 -16.59 -14.63
N CYS A 420 -19.70 -15.33 -14.25
CA CYS A 420 -20.69 -14.27 -14.39
C CYS A 420 -21.15 -14.12 -15.84
N SER A 421 -22.46 -14.03 -16.05
CA SER A 421 -23.08 -14.01 -17.38
C SER A 421 -22.67 -12.82 -18.23
N GLU A 422 -22.37 -11.70 -17.59
CA GLU A 422 -22.02 -10.41 -18.19
C GLU A 422 -20.60 -10.39 -18.76
N LEU A 423 -19.76 -11.35 -18.39
CA LEU A 423 -18.36 -11.44 -18.84
C LEU A 423 -18.23 -12.12 -20.21
N ASP A 424 -19.16 -12.99 -20.59
CA ASP A 424 -19.14 -13.78 -21.85
C ASP A 424 -17.78 -14.43 -22.14
N ILE A 425 -17.35 -15.31 -21.23
CA ILE A 425 -16.03 -15.95 -21.24
C ILE A 425 -16.07 -17.48 -21.27
N THR A 426 -17.28 -18.07 -21.28
CA THR A 426 -17.45 -19.53 -21.26
C THR A 426 -16.70 -20.21 -22.40
N ALA A 427 -16.66 -19.56 -23.58
CA ALA A 427 -15.91 -20.02 -24.74
C ALA A 427 -14.38 -19.95 -24.51
N ALA A 428 -13.89 -18.91 -23.82
CA ALA A 428 -12.46 -18.75 -23.52
C ALA A 428 -11.99 -19.72 -22.44
N ILE A 429 -12.82 -20.02 -21.43
CA ILE A 429 -12.54 -21.03 -20.40
C ILE A 429 -12.45 -22.42 -21.04
N SER A 430 -13.30 -22.70 -22.03
CA SER A 430 -13.37 -23.98 -22.73
C SER A 430 -12.47 -24.06 -23.97
N ASP A 431 -11.55 -23.10 -24.15
CA ASP A 431 -10.67 -23.08 -25.31
C ASP A 431 -9.75 -24.32 -25.31
N LYS A 432 -9.59 -24.94 -26.48
CA LYS A 432 -8.65 -26.07 -26.68
C LYS A 432 -7.21 -25.68 -26.40
N ASP A 433 -6.88 -24.41 -26.57
CA ASP A 433 -5.62 -23.81 -26.16
C ASP A 433 -5.87 -22.95 -24.90
N PRO A 434 -5.55 -23.49 -23.69
CA PRO A 434 -5.76 -22.78 -22.44
C PRO A 434 -5.02 -21.44 -22.36
N ARG A 435 -3.86 -21.32 -23.02
CA ARG A 435 -3.10 -20.08 -23.04
C ARG A 435 -3.84 -19.03 -23.86
N ARG A 436 -4.33 -19.39 -25.04
CA ARG A 436 -5.14 -18.48 -25.87
C ARG A 436 -6.39 -18.02 -25.13
N GLY A 437 -7.09 -18.95 -24.47
CA GLY A 437 -8.23 -18.65 -23.61
C GLY A 437 -7.89 -17.65 -22.50
N ALA A 438 -6.79 -17.88 -21.78
CA ALA A 438 -6.33 -17.01 -20.70
C ALA A 438 -6.04 -15.57 -21.15
N PHE A 439 -5.34 -15.40 -22.29
CA PHE A 439 -5.08 -14.07 -22.86
C PHE A 439 -6.36 -13.40 -23.38
N ALA A 440 -7.32 -14.17 -23.90
CA ALA A 440 -8.63 -13.64 -24.30
C ALA A 440 -9.42 -13.10 -23.08
N ILE A 441 -9.41 -13.83 -21.96
CA ILE A 441 -10.02 -13.38 -20.69
C ILE A 441 -9.34 -12.09 -20.23
N LYS A 442 -8.00 -12.05 -20.16
CA LYS A 442 -7.25 -10.84 -19.81
C LYS A 442 -7.65 -9.64 -20.68
N LYS A 443 -7.71 -9.81 -22.00
CA LYS A 443 -8.12 -8.76 -22.94
C LYS A 443 -9.53 -8.25 -22.65
N LYS A 444 -10.46 -9.15 -22.31
CA LYS A 444 -11.82 -8.79 -21.92
C LYS A 444 -11.84 -7.96 -20.64
N LEU A 445 -11.04 -8.33 -19.62
CA LEU A 445 -10.93 -7.58 -18.37
C LEU A 445 -10.41 -6.16 -18.58
N VAL A 446 -9.37 -5.99 -19.41
CA VAL A 446 -8.84 -4.67 -19.77
C VAL A 446 -9.90 -3.83 -20.48
N ALA A 447 -10.56 -4.39 -21.49
CA ALA A 447 -11.63 -3.68 -22.21
C ALA A 447 -12.79 -3.29 -21.28
N MET A 448 -13.17 -4.16 -20.32
CA MET A 448 -14.18 -3.82 -19.32
C MET A 448 -13.73 -2.66 -18.43
N ALA A 449 -12.47 -2.65 -18.01
CA ALA A 449 -11.92 -1.55 -17.23
C ALA A 449 -12.00 -0.23 -18.02
N GLU A 450 -11.48 -0.21 -19.25
CA GLU A 450 -11.44 0.98 -20.13
C GLU A 450 -12.83 1.51 -20.49
N HIS A 451 -13.81 0.63 -20.72
CA HIS A 451 -15.13 1.07 -21.17
C HIS A 451 -16.08 1.43 -20.03
N ARG A 452 -15.96 0.80 -18.86
CA ARG A 452 -16.97 0.93 -17.78
C ARG A 452 -16.52 1.77 -16.60
N LEU A 453 -15.22 1.80 -16.30
CA LEU A 453 -14.71 2.51 -15.14
C LEU A 453 -14.67 4.04 -15.30
N PRO A 454 -14.45 4.65 -16.49
CA PRO A 454 -14.39 6.10 -16.60
C PRO A 454 -15.66 6.78 -16.10
N SER A 455 -16.84 6.28 -16.51
CA SER A 455 -18.12 6.86 -16.11
C SER A 455 -18.55 6.52 -14.69
N SER A 456 -18.03 5.44 -14.11
CA SER A 456 -18.48 4.94 -12.79
C SER A 456 -17.53 5.28 -11.64
N MET A 457 -16.22 5.28 -11.89
CA MET A 457 -15.16 5.51 -10.91
C MET A 457 -14.26 6.70 -11.25
N GLY A 458 -14.31 7.20 -12.49
CA GLY A 458 -13.43 8.26 -12.99
C GLY A 458 -12.11 7.73 -13.58
N ASP A 459 -11.43 8.61 -14.30
CA ASP A 459 -10.23 8.27 -15.10
C ASP A 459 -9.11 7.72 -14.21
N ARG A 460 -8.85 8.33 -13.04
CA ARG A 460 -7.74 7.91 -12.17
C ARG A 460 -7.85 6.46 -11.68
N TYR A 461 -9.06 6.02 -11.32
CA TYR A 461 -9.28 4.63 -10.90
C TYR A 461 -9.19 3.67 -12.10
N THR A 462 -9.65 4.14 -13.26
CA THR A 462 -9.55 3.41 -14.53
C THR A 462 -8.11 3.16 -14.90
N ASP A 463 -7.31 4.23 -15.01
CA ASP A 463 -5.89 4.17 -15.36
C ASP A 463 -5.13 3.25 -14.42
N LEU A 464 -5.43 3.32 -13.12
CA LEU A 464 -4.86 2.42 -12.13
C LEU A 464 -5.21 0.95 -12.40
N THR A 465 -6.49 0.66 -12.59
CA THR A 465 -6.96 -0.72 -12.79
C THR A 465 -6.36 -1.30 -14.07
N VAL A 466 -6.34 -0.52 -15.16
CA VAL A 466 -5.71 -0.91 -16.43
C VAL A 466 -4.22 -1.14 -16.26
N ALA A 467 -3.51 -0.22 -15.60
CA ALA A 467 -2.08 -0.36 -15.35
C ALA A 467 -1.76 -1.63 -14.55
N CYS A 468 -2.59 -2.01 -13.56
CA CYS A 468 -2.42 -3.26 -12.82
C CYS A 468 -2.65 -4.48 -13.72
N LEU A 469 -3.68 -4.47 -14.57
CA LEU A 469 -3.99 -5.57 -15.50
C LEU A 469 -2.93 -5.72 -16.61
N THR A 470 -2.24 -4.65 -16.99
CA THR A 470 -1.22 -4.64 -18.05
C THR A 470 0.21 -4.56 -17.54
N CYS A 471 0.43 -4.70 -16.22
CA CYS A 471 1.75 -4.52 -15.58
C CYS A 471 2.85 -5.48 -16.06
N LEU A 472 2.47 -6.57 -16.74
CA LEU A 472 3.34 -7.60 -17.31
C LEU A 472 3.34 -7.58 -18.85
N ASP A 473 2.65 -6.63 -19.49
CA ASP A 473 2.63 -6.54 -20.96
C ASP A 473 3.92 -5.92 -21.52
N ASN A 474 4.25 -6.30 -22.76
CA ASN A 474 5.41 -5.80 -23.48
C ASN A 474 5.07 -4.43 -24.11
N GLY A 475 5.95 -3.43 -23.95
CA GLY A 475 5.86 -2.14 -24.66
C GLY A 475 5.92 -0.90 -23.76
N GLU A 476 6.01 0.28 -24.39
CA GLU A 476 6.10 1.59 -23.73
C GLU A 476 4.85 1.96 -22.90
N SER A 477 3.71 1.32 -23.18
CA SER A 477 2.46 1.46 -22.42
C SER A 477 2.50 0.78 -21.05
N ASN A 478 3.49 -0.07 -20.77
CA ASN A 478 3.65 -0.69 -19.46
C ASN A 478 4.20 0.32 -18.44
N THR A 479 3.30 0.91 -17.67
CA THR A 479 3.60 1.86 -16.60
C THR A 479 4.53 1.30 -15.51
N PHE A 480 4.61 -0.03 -15.36
CA PHE A 480 5.48 -0.73 -14.40
C PHE A 480 6.87 -1.11 -14.98
N GLY A 481 7.06 -0.94 -16.29
CA GLY A 481 8.36 -1.06 -16.98
C GLY A 481 8.70 -2.50 -17.35
N TYR A 482 9.17 -2.68 -18.59
CA TYR A 482 9.44 -3.99 -19.19
C TYR A 482 10.80 -4.62 -18.80
N ASP A 483 11.73 -3.83 -18.25
CA ASP A 483 13.16 -4.20 -18.25
C ASP A 483 13.88 -4.10 -16.90
N VAL A 484 13.13 -4.05 -15.80
CA VAL A 484 13.74 -4.11 -14.47
C VAL A 484 13.62 -5.54 -13.98
N LYS A 485 14.67 -6.35 -14.19
CA LYS A 485 14.93 -7.51 -13.33
C LYS A 485 15.15 -6.99 -11.92
N ASP A 486 14.05 -6.82 -11.22
CA ASP A 486 14.02 -6.35 -9.86
C ASP A 486 14.41 -7.54 -8.96
N GLU A 487 15.70 -7.86 -8.92
CA GLU A 487 16.24 -9.00 -8.15
C GLU A 487 15.74 -8.98 -6.68
N ASP A 488 15.47 -7.78 -6.15
CA ASP A 488 15.03 -7.56 -4.77
C ASP A 488 13.55 -7.15 -4.62
N GLY A 489 12.81 -6.88 -5.71
CA GLY A 489 11.40 -6.45 -5.66
C GLY A 489 11.15 -4.98 -5.26
N ILE A 490 12.21 -4.17 -5.14
CA ILE A 490 12.16 -2.79 -4.67
C ILE A 490 11.58 -1.85 -5.74
N VAL A 491 11.97 -1.99 -7.00
CA VAL A 491 11.52 -1.08 -8.08
C VAL A 491 10.05 -1.26 -8.39
N VAL A 492 9.57 -2.50 -8.37
CA VAL A 492 8.15 -2.85 -8.52
C VAL A 492 7.36 -2.31 -7.32
N GLY A 493 7.88 -2.50 -6.10
CA GLY A 493 7.31 -1.91 -4.90
C GLY A 493 7.19 -0.39 -4.98
N VAL A 494 8.19 0.31 -5.52
CA VAL A 494 8.12 1.77 -5.66
C VAL A 494 7.20 2.23 -6.78
N ARG A 495 7.19 1.58 -7.94
CA ARG A 495 6.19 1.91 -8.98
C ARG A 495 4.76 1.62 -8.52
N TYR A 496 4.58 0.58 -7.72
CA TYR A 496 3.32 0.30 -7.04
C TYR A 496 2.92 1.47 -6.15
N ILE A 497 3.83 1.95 -5.29
CA ILE A 497 3.57 3.13 -4.45
C ILE A 497 3.23 4.34 -5.34
N GLU A 498 4.04 4.67 -6.34
CA GLU A 498 3.85 5.87 -7.16
C GLU A 498 2.56 5.87 -8.00
N LYS A 499 2.11 4.70 -8.45
CA LYS A 499 0.97 4.59 -9.38
C LYS A 499 -0.32 4.17 -8.70
N VAL A 500 -0.24 3.30 -7.70
CA VAL A 500 -1.39 2.67 -7.03
C VAL A 500 -1.82 3.44 -5.79
N VAL A 501 -0.88 3.95 -5.00
CA VAL A 501 -1.16 4.53 -3.69
C VAL A 501 -1.72 5.98 -3.78
N PRO A 502 -1.25 6.88 -4.67
CA PRO A 502 -1.81 8.23 -4.81
C PRO A 502 -3.26 8.30 -5.29
N VAL A 503 -3.74 7.34 -6.09
CA VAL A 503 -5.16 7.24 -6.49
C VAL A 503 -6.02 6.84 -5.29
N CYS A 504 -5.42 6.14 -4.33
CA CYS A 504 -6.00 5.75 -3.05
C CYS A 504 -6.03 6.87 -1.98
N TYR A 505 -5.59 8.10 -2.28
CA TYR A 505 -5.71 9.26 -1.38
C TYR A 505 -6.68 10.32 -1.93
N LEU A 506 -7.94 9.94 -2.17
CA LEU A 506 -9.03 10.90 -2.34
C LEU A 506 -9.54 11.37 -0.97
N ARG A 507 -9.26 12.63 -0.59
CA ARG A 507 -10.16 13.46 0.22
C ARG A 507 -10.30 14.82 -0.46
N GLY A 508 -11.54 15.22 -0.69
CA GLY A 508 -11.94 16.53 -1.20
C GLY A 508 -11.89 17.59 -0.10
N PHE A 509 -11.52 18.79 -0.51
CA PHE A 509 -11.56 20.02 0.29
C PHE A 509 -12.99 20.50 0.55
N ARG A 510 -13.27 20.98 1.76
CA ARG A 510 -14.02 22.24 2.00
C ARG A 510 -13.74 22.74 3.42
N LEU A 511 -13.05 23.87 3.49
CA LEU A 511 -12.86 24.70 4.68
C LEU A 511 -14.23 25.25 5.13
N MET A 512 -14.57 25.04 6.40
CA MET A 512 -15.46 25.93 7.14
C MET A 512 -15.13 25.85 8.64
N ASN A 513 -14.58 26.97 9.13
CA ASN A 513 -14.57 27.47 10.50
C ASN A 513 -13.80 26.72 11.60
N SER A 514 -12.67 27.35 11.96
CA SER A 514 -12.25 27.69 13.33
C SER A 514 -12.21 26.58 14.38
N GLN A 515 -11.03 25.93 14.50
CA GLN A 515 -10.30 25.69 15.76
C GLN A 515 -9.08 24.81 15.43
N VAL A 516 -7.97 25.46 15.07
CA VAL A 516 -6.70 24.78 14.78
C VAL A 516 -5.99 24.49 16.10
N LEU A 517 -6.10 23.24 16.55
CA LEU A 517 -5.23 22.65 17.56
C LEU A 517 -4.48 21.50 16.90
N LEU A 518 -3.16 21.52 17.09
CA LEU A 518 -2.19 20.49 16.74
C LEU A 518 -2.74 19.07 16.97
N GLN A 519 -3.09 18.36 15.90
CA GLN A 519 -3.25 16.90 15.92
C GLN A 519 -2.51 16.29 14.74
N ILE A 520 -1.39 15.65 15.09
CA ILE A 520 -0.61 14.68 14.30
C ILE A 520 -1.31 13.30 14.29
N GLU A 521 -2.59 13.22 14.64
CA GLU A 521 -3.37 11.99 14.66
C GLU A 521 -4.73 12.25 14.00
N GLU A 522 -4.96 11.69 12.81
CA GLU A 522 -6.24 11.08 12.39
C GLU A 522 -6.21 10.61 10.93
N ILE A 523 -7.14 9.71 10.58
CA ILE A 523 -7.19 8.82 9.40
C ILE A 523 -6.39 7.51 9.64
N CYS A 524 -6.67 6.67 10.64
CA CYS A 524 -7.93 5.97 10.95
C CYS A 524 -9.24 6.76 10.81
N ILE A 525 -9.95 6.51 9.70
CA ILE A 525 -11.38 6.14 9.67
C ILE A 525 -11.54 5.10 8.56
#